data_AF-A0A444MNS5-F1
#
_entry.id   AF-A0A444MNS5-F1
#
_cell.length_a   1.000
_cell.length_b   1.000
_cell.length_c   1.000
_cell.angle_alpha   90.00
_cell.angle_beta   90.00
_cell.angle_gamma   90.00
#
_symmetry.space_group_name_H-M   'P 1'
#
loop_
_entity.id
_entity.type
_entity.pdbx_description
1 polymer ?
#
loop_
_entity_poly.entity_id
_entity_poly.type
_entity_poly.pdbx_seq_one_letter_code
_entity_poly.pdbx_strand_id
1 'polypeptide(L)'
;MKLYVIIPALLIVAAMTQSCVSSKKYKELQTNYSLLDSNNRDLKTKYLTSEQNLAVRTGRVVSLEEQLASERTNAKQLQAALDKCLTSGSQGNVNISKLVDEINSSNRYIQQLVNAKNKSDSLNMVLTNNLTRSLSQTEAQGVDVQVLKGVVYISLSDNMLYKSGSYEVSDQAGATLSKIAKIIKDYSTYDVLIEGNTDNVPITQKNIRNNWDLSALRASSVVMALQTTYQVDPKRLTAGGRGEYNPIADNASEAGKVKNRRTQIIITPKLDQFMELINKAPEKQK
;
A
#
# COMPACT_ATOMS: atom_id res chain seq x y z
N MET A 1 2.93 -155.09 -31.47
CA MET A 1 3.19 -155.23 -30.02
C MET A 1 3.84 -153.93 -29.52
N LYS A 2 3.12 -153.19 -28.67
CA LYS A 2 3.61 -152.28 -27.59
C LYS A 2 4.28 -150.92 -27.90
N LEU A 3 3.40 -149.94 -28.14
CA LEU A 3 3.23 -148.60 -27.51
C LEU A 3 4.22 -147.97 -26.47
N TYR A 4 5.48 -148.38 -26.30
CA TYR A 4 6.33 -147.86 -25.20
C TYR A 4 7.49 -146.91 -25.59
N VAL A 5 7.64 -146.52 -26.86
CA VAL A 5 8.84 -145.79 -27.32
C VAL A 5 8.59 -144.29 -27.59
N ILE A 6 7.34 -143.81 -27.65
CA ILE A 6 7.04 -142.42 -28.07
C ILE A 6 6.79 -141.46 -26.87
N ILE A 7 6.51 -141.99 -25.68
CA ILE A 7 6.19 -141.18 -24.49
C ILE A 7 7.41 -140.44 -23.88
N PRO A 8 8.66 -140.95 -23.87
CA PRO A 8 9.77 -140.19 -23.28
C PRO A 8 10.23 -139.04 -24.19
N ALA A 9 10.06 -139.14 -25.50
CA ALA A 9 10.55 -138.13 -26.45
C ALA A 9 9.67 -136.87 -26.47
N LEU A 10 8.36 -137.00 -26.21
CA LEU A 10 7.41 -135.89 -26.21
C LEU A 10 7.47 -135.04 -24.93
N LEU A 11 7.91 -135.63 -23.81
CA LEU A 11 8.14 -134.92 -22.54
C LEU A 11 9.39 -134.02 -22.55
N ILE A 12 10.39 -134.33 -23.39
CA ILE A 12 11.63 -133.55 -23.48
C ILE A 12 11.41 -132.27 -24.31
N VAL A 13 10.51 -132.29 -25.29
CA VAL A 13 10.20 -131.11 -26.13
C VAL A 13 9.30 -130.10 -25.41
N ALA A 14 8.42 -130.55 -24.50
CA ALA A 14 7.57 -129.67 -23.68
C ALA A 14 8.34 -128.89 -22.59
N ALA A 15 9.56 -129.32 -22.24
CA ALA A 15 10.40 -128.64 -21.26
C ALA A 15 11.21 -127.45 -21.83
N MET A 16 11.24 -127.27 -23.16
CA MET A 16 12.11 -126.28 -23.82
C MET A 16 11.39 -125.00 -24.31
N THR A 17 10.10 -124.82 -24.04
CA THR A 17 9.34 -123.61 -24.43
C THR A 17 8.95 -122.70 -23.26
N GLN A 18 9.49 -122.92 -22.05
CA GLN A 18 9.37 -121.94 -20.98
C GLN A 18 10.42 -120.84 -21.19
N SER A 19 10.00 -119.73 -21.80
CA SER A 19 10.75 -118.48 -21.88
C SER A 19 10.88 -117.86 -20.48
N CYS A 20 11.78 -118.39 -19.65
CA CYS A 20 12.16 -117.79 -18.38
C CYS A 20 13.30 -116.80 -18.61
N VAL A 21 13.02 -115.49 -18.49
CA VAL A 21 14.07 -114.48 -18.36
C VAL A 21 14.93 -114.84 -17.14
N SER A 22 16.26 -114.83 -17.28
CA SER A 22 17.15 -115.16 -16.16
C SER A 22 16.85 -114.24 -14.96
N SER A 23 16.68 -114.80 -13.77
CA SER A 23 16.35 -114.06 -12.54
C SER A 23 17.28 -112.86 -12.27
N LYS A 24 18.53 -112.92 -12.75
CA LYS A 24 19.53 -111.84 -12.69
C LYS A 24 19.10 -110.59 -13.48
N LYS A 25 18.64 -110.75 -14.72
CA LYS A 25 18.17 -109.63 -15.57
C LYS A 25 16.88 -108.99 -15.03
N TYR A 26 16.00 -109.78 -14.42
CA TYR A 26 14.80 -109.26 -13.76
C TYR A 26 15.15 -108.40 -12.53
N LYS A 27 16.07 -108.89 -11.68
CA LYS A 27 16.56 -108.11 -10.52
C LYS A 27 17.23 -106.80 -10.95
N GLU A 28 18.09 -106.84 -11.96
CA GLU A 28 18.76 -105.65 -12.50
C GLU A 28 17.76 -104.63 -13.08
N LEU A 29 16.78 -105.10 -13.85
CA LEU A 29 15.71 -104.25 -14.38
C LEU A 29 14.85 -103.65 -13.27
N GLN A 30 14.55 -104.42 -12.22
CA GLN A 30 13.82 -103.95 -11.04
C GLN A 30 14.61 -102.90 -10.27
N THR A 31 15.93 -103.08 -10.10
CA THR A 31 16.81 -102.06 -9.50
C THR A 31 16.85 -100.79 -10.34
N ASN A 32 17.02 -100.90 -11.65
CA ASN A 32 17.04 -99.74 -12.55
C ASN A 32 15.69 -99.01 -12.56
N TYR A 33 14.56 -99.74 -12.54
CA TYR A 33 13.23 -99.16 -12.42
C TYR A 33 13.07 -98.41 -11.09
N SER A 34 13.52 -98.99 -9.97
CA SER A 34 13.45 -98.34 -8.66
C SER A 34 14.33 -97.09 -8.57
N LEU A 35 15.51 -97.10 -9.21
CA LEU A 35 16.39 -95.95 -9.30
C LEU A 35 15.79 -94.85 -10.17
N LEU A 36 15.19 -95.22 -11.31
CA LEU A 36 14.51 -94.28 -12.20
C LEU A 36 13.27 -93.68 -11.53
N ASP A 37 12.49 -94.46 -10.78
CA ASP A 37 11.37 -93.95 -9.98
C ASP A 37 11.87 -92.98 -8.89
N SER A 38 12.93 -93.32 -8.17
CA SER A 38 13.55 -92.44 -7.18
C SER A 38 14.04 -91.12 -7.78
N ASN A 39 14.74 -91.18 -8.94
CA ASN A 39 15.22 -90.00 -9.63
C ASN A 39 14.08 -89.13 -10.17
N ASN A 40 12.99 -89.72 -10.68
CA ASN A 40 11.82 -88.97 -11.10
C ASN A 40 11.14 -88.28 -9.92
N ARG A 41 11.06 -88.94 -8.75
CA ARG A 41 10.54 -88.32 -7.52
C ARG A 41 11.42 -87.16 -7.05
N ASP A 42 12.75 -87.33 -7.03
CA ASP A 42 13.69 -86.26 -6.66
C ASP A 42 13.61 -85.07 -7.63
N LEU A 43 13.60 -85.33 -8.94
CA LEU A 43 13.48 -84.30 -9.97
C LEU A 43 12.15 -83.54 -9.83
N LYS A 44 11.05 -84.25 -9.56
CA LYS A 44 9.73 -83.64 -9.29
C LYS A 44 9.78 -82.75 -8.05
N THR A 45 10.41 -83.19 -6.97
CA THR A 45 10.57 -82.38 -5.76
C THR A 45 11.39 -81.12 -6.04
N LYS A 46 12.55 -81.24 -6.71
CA LYS A 46 13.39 -80.11 -7.10
C LYS A 46 12.66 -79.13 -8.02
N TYR A 47 11.88 -79.63 -8.97
CA TYR A 47 11.07 -78.81 -9.86
C TYR A 47 10.05 -77.99 -9.06
N LEU A 48 9.29 -78.62 -8.17
CA LEU A 48 8.30 -77.94 -7.32
C LEU A 48 8.94 -76.91 -6.38
N THR A 49 10.09 -77.23 -5.77
CA THR A 49 10.82 -76.27 -4.93
C THR A 49 11.36 -75.10 -5.75
N SER A 50 11.84 -75.34 -6.97
CA SER A 50 12.29 -74.28 -7.88
C SER A 50 11.13 -73.37 -8.30
N GLU A 51 9.97 -73.95 -8.61
CA GLU A 51 8.75 -73.21 -8.96
C GLU A 51 8.26 -72.35 -7.79
N GLN A 52 8.26 -72.90 -6.57
CA GLN A 52 7.93 -72.14 -5.35
C GLN A 52 8.91 -70.99 -5.11
N ASN A 53 10.22 -71.22 -5.24
CA ASN A 53 11.23 -70.18 -5.08
C ASN A 53 11.11 -69.09 -6.14
N LEU A 54 10.77 -69.45 -7.38
CA LEU A 54 10.50 -68.49 -8.45
C LEU A 54 9.30 -67.63 -8.07
N ALA A 55 8.19 -68.22 -7.61
CA ALA A 55 6.99 -67.49 -7.18
C ALA A 55 7.30 -66.50 -6.04
N VAL A 56 8.06 -66.92 -5.02
CA VAL A 56 8.48 -66.05 -3.90
C VAL A 56 9.37 -64.90 -4.39
N ARG A 57 10.34 -65.17 -5.27
CA ARG A 57 11.23 -64.14 -5.84
C ARG A 57 10.45 -63.15 -6.71
N THR A 58 9.55 -63.63 -7.56
CA THR A 58 8.67 -62.79 -8.37
C THR A 58 7.81 -61.89 -7.49
N GLY A 59 7.22 -62.43 -6.41
CA GLY A 59 6.47 -61.62 -5.44
C GLY A 59 7.34 -60.53 -4.78
N ARG A 60 8.60 -60.85 -4.46
CA ARG A 60 9.55 -59.87 -3.91
C ARG A 60 9.99 -58.82 -4.93
N VAL A 61 10.10 -59.16 -6.21
CA VAL A 61 10.39 -58.20 -7.28
C VAL A 61 9.22 -57.22 -7.42
N VAL A 62 7.99 -57.72 -7.47
CA VAL A 62 6.78 -56.88 -7.56
C VAL A 62 6.69 -55.92 -6.37
N SER A 63 6.93 -56.39 -5.14
CA SER A 63 6.88 -55.52 -3.96
C SER A 63 8.00 -54.47 -3.93
N LEU A 64 9.20 -54.82 -4.41
CA LEU A 64 10.30 -53.85 -4.56
C LEU A 64 10.02 -52.82 -5.67
N GLU A 65 9.39 -53.24 -6.77
CA GLU A 65 8.95 -52.34 -7.84
C GLU A 65 7.89 -51.35 -7.35
N GLU A 66 6.94 -51.81 -6.53
CA GLU A 66 5.93 -50.96 -5.90
C GLU A 66 6.56 -49.96 -4.92
N GLN A 67 7.51 -50.41 -4.09
CA GLN A 67 8.29 -49.51 -3.22
C GLN A 67 9.07 -48.47 -4.03
N LEU A 68 9.75 -48.86 -5.11
CA LEU A 68 10.46 -47.94 -6.00
C LEU A 68 9.52 -46.94 -6.68
N ALA A 69 8.33 -47.37 -7.09
CA ALA A 69 7.32 -46.49 -7.66
C ALA A 69 6.79 -45.48 -6.63
N SER A 70 6.57 -45.94 -5.39
CA SER A 70 6.17 -45.09 -4.25
C SER A 70 7.26 -44.06 -3.92
N GLU A 71 8.51 -44.48 -3.76
CA GLU A 71 9.63 -43.57 -3.49
C GLU A 71 9.86 -42.54 -4.61
N ARG A 72 9.72 -42.94 -5.88
CA ARG A 72 9.76 -42.01 -7.01
C ARG A 72 8.64 -40.98 -6.95
N THR A 73 7.45 -41.39 -6.50
CA THR A 73 6.31 -40.49 -6.33
C THR A 73 6.54 -39.52 -5.18
N ASN A 74 7.03 -40.02 -4.04
CA ASN A 74 7.39 -39.21 -2.87
C ASN A 74 8.47 -38.17 -3.21
N ALA A 75 9.52 -38.58 -3.92
CA ALA A 75 10.58 -37.68 -4.37
C ALA A 75 10.06 -36.58 -5.30
N LYS A 76 9.16 -36.92 -6.24
CA LYS A 76 8.51 -35.92 -7.11
C LYS A 76 7.64 -34.94 -6.33
N GLN A 77 6.87 -35.42 -5.35
CA GLN A 77 6.04 -34.57 -4.50
C GLN A 77 6.91 -33.63 -3.66
N LEU A 78 8.02 -34.13 -3.10
CA LEU A 78 8.95 -33.32 -2.32
C LEU A 78 9.61 -32.23 -3.18
N GLN A 79 10.02 -32.54 -4.41
CA GLN A 79 10.56 -31.55 -5.34
C GLN A 79 9.52 -30.47 -5.66
N ALA A 80 8.28 -30.85 -5.97
CA ALA A 80 7.21 -29.90 -6.25
C ALA A 80 6.89 -29.00 -5.05
N ALA A 81 6.94 -29.55 -3.83
CA ALA A 81 6.78 -28.78 -2.60
C ALA A 81 7.92 -27.77 -2.41
N LEU A 82 9.17 -28.18 -2.68
CA LEU A 82 10.34 -27.31 -2.60
C LEU A 82 10.28 -26.17 -3.63
N ASP A 83 9.94 -26.47 -4.88
CA ASP A 83 9.81 -25.46 -5.94
C ASP A 83 8.70 -24.46 -5.60
N LYS A 84 7.58 -24.92 -5.03
CA LYS A 84 6.50 -24.06 -4.53
C LYS A 84 6.97 -23.16 -3.37
N CYS A 85 7.77 -23.67 -2.43
CA CYS A 85 8.33 -22.88 -1.35
C CYS A 85 9.33 -21.81 -1.86
N LEU A 86 10.21 -22.16 -2.79
CA LEU A 86 11.20 -21.23 -3.37
C LEU A 86 10.52 -20.10 -4.15
N THR A 87 9.52 -20.43 -4.97
CA THR A 87 8.74 -19.45 -5.73
C THR A 87 7.89 -18.56 -4.82
N SER A 88 7.23 -19.15 -3.81
CA SER A 88 6.46 -18.38 -2.82
C SER A 88 7.35 -17.44 -2.00
N GLY A 89 8.56 -17.89 -1.62
CA GLY A 89 9.55 -17.06 -0.92
C GLY A 89 10.05 -15.89 -1.78
N SER A 90 10.35 -16.14 -3.06
CA SER A 90 10.74 -15.09 -4.01
C SER A 90 9.62 -14.07 -4.22
N GLN A 91 8.37 -14.51 -4.32
CA GLN A 91 7.23 -13.61 -4.51
C GLN A 91 6.92 -12.79 -3.24
N GLY A 92 7.10 -13.40 -2.05
CA GLY A 92 7.05 -12.69 -0.77
C GLY A 92 8.07 -11.54 -0.71
N ASN A 93 9.32 -11.80 -1.11
CA ASN A 93 10.38 -10.78 -1.13
C ASN A 93 10.07 -9.61 -2.09
N VAL A 94 9.50 -9.88 -3.27
CA VAL A 94 9.09 -8.84 -4.22
C VAL A 94 7.97 -7.98 -3.64
N ASN A 95 6.99 -8.57 -2.96
CA ASN A 95 5.91 -7.83 -2.31
C ASN A 95 6.43 -6.95 -1.16
N ILE A 96 7.37 -7.46 -0.36
CA ILE A 96 8.01 -6.67 0.71
C ILE A 96 8.80 -5.51 0.11
N SER A 97 9.57 -5.72 -0.95
CA SER A 97 10.31 -4.63 -1.63
C SER A 97 9.36 -3.52 -2.10
N LYS A 98 8.23 -3.87 -2.72
CA LYS A 98 7.22 -2.89 -3.16
C LYS A 98 6.64 -2.10 -2.00
N LEU A 99 6.29 -2.78 -0.89
CA LEU A 99 5.78 -2.12 0.31
C LEU A 99 6.83 -1.20 0.94
N VAL A 100 8.10 -1.61 0.96
CA VAL A 100 9.21 -0.77 1.44
C VAL A 100 9.38 0.47 0.57
N ASP A 101 9.29 0.34 -0.76
CA ASP A 101 9.37 1.47 -1.68
C ASP A 101 8.20 2.45 -1.48
N GLU A 102 6.99 1.93 -1.26
CA GLU A 102 5.79 2.72 -0.94
C GLU A 102 5.90 3.43 0.42
N ILE A 103 6.40 2.74 1.45
CA ILE A 103 6.68 3.34 2.76
C ILE A 103 7.73 4.45 2.63
N ASN A 104 8.79 4.24 1.84
CA ASN A 104 9.84 5.23 1.63
C ASN A 104 9.34 6.45 0.83
N SER A 105 8.45 6.27 -0.14
CA SER A 105 7.82 7.38 -0.85
C SER A 105 6.88 8.16 0.07
N SER A 106 6.05 7.47 0.85
CA SER A 106 5.17 8.07 1.86
C SER A 106 5.94 8.84 2.92
N ASN A 107 7.01 8.27 3.47
CA ASN A 107 7.89 8.95 4.44
C ASN A 107 8.51 10.22 3.87
N ARG A 108 8.97 10.21 2.61
CA ARG A 108 9.48 11.42 1.94
C ARG A 108 8.41 12.50 1.81
N TYR A 109 7.19 12.12 1.45
CA TYR A 109 6.06 13.04 1.37
C TYR A 109 5.71 13.64 2.75
N ILE A 110 5.66 12.81 3.80
CA ILE A 110 5.45 13.27 5.18
C ILE A 110 6.54 14.29 5.57
N GLN A 111 7.81 14.01 5.28
CA GLN A 111 8.91 14.94 5.58
C GLN A 111 8.75 16.27 4.84
N GLN A 112 8.32 16.26 3.58
CA GLN A 112 8.03 17.48 2.83
C GLN A 112 6.89 18.29 3.47
N LEU A 113 5.80 17.63 3.87
CA LEU A 113 4.69 18.28 4.55
C LEU A 113 5.10 18.88 5.90
N VAL A 114 5.88 18.15 6.69
CA VAL A 114 6.39 18.62 7.99
C VAL A 114 7.31 19.83 7.80
N ASN A 115 8.22 19.80 6.84
CA ASN A 115 9.11 20.91 6.55
C ASN A 115 8.36 22.15 6.04
N ALA A 116 7.36 21.97 5.17
CA ALA A 116 6.51 23.05 4.70
C ALA A 116 5.72 23.69 5.86
N LYS A 117 5.16 22.86 6.75
CA LYS A 117 4.46 23.32 7.95
C LYS A 117 5.39 24.09 8.89
N ASN A 118 6.53 23.52 9.25
CA ASN A 118 7.50 24.16 10.16
C ASN A 118 7.97 25.51 9.63
N LYS A 119 8.21 25.60 8.30
CA LYS A 119 8.53 26.87 7.65
C LYS A 119 7.39 27.88 7.77
N SER A 120 6.15 27.45 7.53
CA SER A 120 4.98 28.32 7.70
C SER A 120 4.80 28.81 9.16
N ASP A 121 4.93 27.91 10.14
CA ASP A 121 4.72 28.22 11.56
C ASP A 121 5.78 29.19 12.08
N SER A 122 7.05 28.98 11.73
CA SER A 122 8.14 29.88 12.08
C SER A 122 7.99 31.26 11.45
N LEU A 123 7.54 31.36 10.20
CA LEU A 123 7.26 32.64 9.54
C LEU A 123 6.09 33.37 10.22
N ASN A 124 5.00 32.67 10.54
CA ASN A 124 3.85 33.27 11.22
C ASN A 124 4.21 33.82 12.59
N MET A 125 5.04 33.12 13.34
CA MET A 125 5.54 33.60 14.63
C MET A 125 6.35 34.89 14.48
N VAL A 126 7.21 34.99 13.45
CA VAL A 126 8.00 36.21 13.20
C VAL A 126 7.09 37.36 12.76
N LEU A 127 6.12 37.12 11.88
CA LEU A 127 5.13 38.10 11.43
C LEU A 127 4.38 38.73 12.61
N THR A 128 3.79 37.88 13.46
CA THR A 128 3.02 38.33 14.62
C THR A 128 3.91 39.07 15.61
N ASN A 129 5.07 38.53 15.95
CA ASN A 129 5.98 39.17 16.92
C ASN A 129 6.51 40.52 16.43
N ASN A 130 6.90 40.63 15.16
CA ASN A 130 7.40 41.89 14.59
C ASN A 130 6.29 42.94 14.53
N LEU A 131 5.07 42.55 14.14
CA LEU A 131 3.94 43.48 14.11
C LEU A 131 3.59 43.95 15.51
N THR A 132 3.31 43.02 16.44
CA THR A 132 2.91 43.36 17.81
C THR A 132 3.92 44.24 18.53
N ARG A 133 5.23 44.03 18.31
CA ARG A 133 6.29 44.89 18.90
C ARG A 133 6.42 46.25 18.23
N SER A 134 6.03 46.38 16.97
CA SER A 134 6.14 47.64 16.22
C SER A 134 4.94 48.55 16.44
N LEU A 135 3.82 48.03 16.93
CA LEU A 135 2.62 48.81 17.24
C LEU A 135 2.80 49.59 18.55
N SER A 136 2.40 50.85 18.53
CA SER A 136 2.26 51.70 19.72
C SER A 136 1.03 51.30 20.53
N GLN A 137 0.94 51.76 21.78
CA GLN A 137 -0.19 51.46 22.68
C GLN A 137 -1.55 51.86 22.07
N THR A 138 -1.60 52.97 21.34
CA THR A 138 -2.83 53.47 20.69
C THR A 138 -3.18 52.65 19.45
N GLU A 139 -2.20 52.24 18.65
CA GLU A 139 -2.44 51.38 17.49
C GLU A 139 -2.89 49.96 17.92
N ALA A 140 -2.33 49.45 19.02
CA ALA A 140 -2.67 48.13 19.56
C ALA A 140 -4.15 48.00 20.01
N GLN A 141 -4.86 49.10 20.26
CA GLN A 141 -6.29 49.07 20.59
C GLN A 141 -7.18 48.92 19.34
N GLY A 142 -6.70 49.32 18.16
CA GLY A 142 -7.44 49.28 16.90
C GLY A 142 -6.99 48.17 15.94
N VAL A 143 -5.96 47.40 16.31
CA VAL A 143 -5.36 46.34 15.50
C VAL A 143 -5.39 45.02 16.26
N ASP A 144 -6.02 44.01 15.68
CA ASP A 144 -6.02 42.65 16.18
C ASP A 144 -5.30 41.73 15.19
N VAL A 145 -4.37 40.91 15.69
CA VAL A 145 -3.53 40.02 14.86
C VAL A 145 -3.77 38.58 15.27
N GLN A 146 -4.24 37.77 14.32
CA GLN A 146 -4.53 36.36 14.53
C GLN A 146 -3.83 35.49 13.49
N VAL A 147 -3.33 34.34 13.92
CA VAL A 147 -2.76 33.33 13.01
C VAL A 147 -3.69 32.13 13.00
N LEU A 148 -4.27 31.83 11.83
CA LEU A 148 -5.17 30.69 11.66
C LEU A 148 -4.65 29.82 10.51
N LYS A 149 -4.32 28.56 10.82
CA LYS A 149 -3.94 27.53 9.85
C LYS A 149 -2.87 27.96 8.83
N GLY A 150 -1.85 28.69 9.28
CA GLY A 150 -0.79 29.13 8.37
C GLY A 150 -0.98 30.53 7.77
N VAL A 151 -2.14 31.16 7.99
CA VAL A 151 -2.52 32.46 7.42
C VAL A 151 -2.56 33.52 8.52
N VAL A 152 -2.00 34.70 8.23
CA VAL A 152 -1.98 35.83 9.17
C VAL A 152 -3.11 36.79 8.83
N TYR A 153 -3.97 37.06 9.80
CA TYR A 153 -5.08 37.99 9.74
C TYR A 153 -4.75 39.21 10.59
N ILE A 154 -4.73 40.38 9.95
CA ILE A 154 -4.57 41.67 10.62
C ILE A 154 -5.90 42.41 10.47
N SER A 155 -6.68 42.46 11.54
CA SER A 155 -7.97 43.15 11.56
C SER A 155 -7.78 44.57 12.08
N LEU A 156 -8.15 45.55 11.28
CA LEU A 156 -8.08 46.96 11.64
C LEU A 156 -9.49 47.54 11.74
N SER A 157 -9.75 48.28 12.80
CA SER A 157 -11.04 48.93 13.02
C SER A 157 -11.28 50.10 12.05
N ASP A 158 -12.53 50.30 11.66
CA ASP A 158 -12.95 51.33 10.70
C ASP A 158 -12.53 52.74 11.12
N ASN A 159 -12.74 53.08 12.39
CA ASN A 159 -12.38 54.38 12.97
C ASN A 159 -10.87 54.68 12.99
N MET A 160 -10.03 53.64 12.95
CA MET A 160 -8.58 53.80 12.87
C MET A 160 -8.15 54.02 11.41
N LEU A 161 -8.77 53.28 10.47
CA LEU A 161 -8.36 53.26 9.07
C LEU A 161 -8.93 54.42 8.24
N TYR A 162 -10.18 54.81 8.46
CA TYR A 162 -10.90 55.69 7.55
C TYR A 162 -11.48 56.91 8.26
N LYS A 163 -11.75 57.96 7.48
CA LYS A 163 -12.61 59.06 7.94
C LYS A 163 -14.03 58.55 8.16
N SER A 164 -14.76 59.17 9.09
CA SER A 164 -16.12 58.74 9.48
C SER A 164 -17.05 58.63 8.26
N GLY A 165 -17.69 57.46 8.11
CA GLY A 165 -18.63 57.19 7.01
C GLY A 165 -18.03 57.24 5.60
N SER A 166 -16.69 57.19 5.48
CA SER A 166 -15.97 57.27 4.22
C SER A 166 -15.15 56.00 3.95
N TYR A 167 -14.61 55.91 2.74
CA TYR A 167 -13.56 54.96 2.34
C TYR A 167 -12.19 55.64 2.21
N GLU A 168 -12.11 56.95 2.43
CA GLU A 168 -10.83 57.67 2.47
C GLU A 168 -10.01 57.26 3.69
N VAL A 169 -8.79 56.78 3.44
CA VAL A 169 -7.82 56.41 4.47
C VAL A 169 -7.46 57.67 5.29
N SER A 170 -7.46 57.54 6.62
CA SER A 170 -7.12 58.63 7.54
C SER A 170 -5.60 58.86 7.58
N ASP A 171 -5.18 60.08 7.91
CA ASP A 171 -3.74 60.36 8.09
C ASP A 171 -3.14 59.56 9.24
N GLN A 172 -3.94 59.31 10.29
CA GLN A 172 -3.57 58.49 11.44
C GLN A 172 -3.29 57.03 11.05
N ALA A 173 -4.01 56.49 10.05
CA ALA A 173 -3.80 55.14 9.55
C ALA A 173 -2.42 54.96 8.89
N GLY A 174 -1.78 56.05 8.44
CA GLY A 174 -0.51 56.01 7.72
C GLY A 174 0.60 55.32 8.50
N ALA A 175 0.74 55.61 9.80
CA ALA A 175 1.76 54.99 10.64
C ALA A 175 1.59 53.46 10.72
N THR A 176 0.36 52.99 10.95
CA THR A 176 0.02 51.56 11.01
C THR A 176 0.22 50.89 9.65
N LEU A 177 -0.30 51.49 8.57
CA LEU A 177 -0.17 50.94 7.22
C LEU A 177 1.28 50.88 6.76
N SER A 178 2.13 51.83 7.15
CA SER A 178 3.58 51.78 6.89
C SER A 178 4.24 50.56 7.54
N LYS A 179 3.90 50.25 8.79
CA LYS A 179 4.42 49.08 9.51
C LYS A 179 3.95 47.77 8.86
N ILE A 180 2.67 47.69 8.51
CA ILE A 180 2.11 46.53 7.81
C ILE A 180 2.74 46.38 6.43
N ALA A 181 2.94 47.47 5.69
CA ALA A 181 3.57 47.43 4.37
C ALA A 181 5.03 46.98 4.44
N LYS A 182 5.78 47.37 5.47
CA LYS A 182 7.14 46.87 5.71
C LYS A 182 7.12 45.34 5.85
N ILE A 183 6.20 44.83 6.66
CA ILE A 183 6.02 43.38 6.83
C ILE A 183 5.64 42.71 5.50
N ILE A 184 4.68 43.26 4.75
CA ILE A 184 4.29 42.69 3.45
C ILE A 184 5.48 42.64 2.47
N LYS A 185 6.38 43.64 2.52
CA LYS A 185 7.58 43.69 1.67
C LYS A 185 8.66 42.71 2.10
N ASP A 186 8.88 42.56 3.41
CA ASP A 186 9.84 41.58 3.95
C ASP A 186 9.45 40.14 3.57
N TYR A 187 8.15 39.90 3.31
CA TYR A 187 7.59 38.60 2.92
C TYR A 187 7.09 38.60 1.47
N SER A 188 7.98 38.98 0.55
CA SER A 188 7.66 39.23 -0.86
C SER A 188 7.06 38.06 -1.65
N THR A 189 7.15 36.83 -1.14
CA THR A 189 6.63 35.63 -1.79
C THR A 189 5.15 35.33 -1.50
N TYR A 190 4.52 36.08 -0.59
CA TYR A 190 3.14 35.84 -0.14
C TYR A 190 2.16 36.79 -0.84
N ASP A 191 0.93 36.33 -1.04
CA ASP A 191 -0.16 37.16 -1.55
C ASP A 191 -0.88 37.84 -0.39
N VAL A 192 -1.49 39.00 -0.67
CA VAL A 192 -2.18 39.82 0.31
C VAL A 192 -3.61 40.09 -0.17
N LEU A 193 -4.57 39.59 0.59
CA LEU A 193 -5.98 39.83 0.39
C LEU A 193 -6.48 40.84 1.41
N ILE A 194 -7.11 41.90 0.93
CA ILE A 194 -7.71 42.95 1.75
C ILE A 194 -9.22 42.78 1.68
N GLU A 195 -9.86 42.50 2.82
CA GLU A 195 -11.31 42.34 2.92
C GLU A 195 -11.94 43.45 3.75
N GLY A 196 -12.84 44.23 3.14
CA GLY A 196 -13.67 45.17 3.86
C GLY A 196 -14.92 44.50 4.42
N ASN A 197 -15.32 44.86 5.64
CA ASN A 197 -16.55 44.40 6.28
C ASN A 197 -17.29 45.60 6.89
N THR A 198 -18.62 45.55 6.90
CA THR A 198 -19.49 46.55 7.53
C THR A 198 -20.29 45.94 8.68
N ASP A 199 -20.99 46.78 9.43
CA ASP A 199 -22.12 46.33 10.25
C ASP A 199 -23.39 46.19 9.38
N ASN A 200 -24.52 45.93 10.03
CA ASN A 200 -25.83 45.79 9.39
C ASN A 200 -26.59 47.11 9.20
N VAL A 201 -25.96 48.28 9.41
CA VAL A 201 -26.63 49.56 9.21
C VAL A 201 -26.65 49.84 7.69
N PRO A 202 -27.83 50.02 7.06
CA PRO A 202 -27.88 50.31 5.64
C PRO A 202 -27.19 51.63 5.31
N ILE A 203 -26.34 51.63 4.28
CA ILE A 203 -25.69 52.84 3.77
C ILE A 203 -26.05 53.08 2.31
N THR A 204 -26.36 54.34 1.99
CA THR A 204 -26.52 54.82 0.62
C THR A 204 -25.87 56.19 0.50
N GLN A 205 -24.93 56.33 -0.42
CA GLN A 205 -24.26 57.59 -0.74
C GLN A 205 -24.08 57.71 -2.25
N LYS A 206 -23.63 58.87 -2.74
CA LYS A 206 -23.28 59.03 -4.16
C LYS A 206 -22.22 57.98 -4.53
N ASN A 207 -22.53 57.13 -5.51
CA ASN A 207 -21.70 56.01 -5.98
C ASN A 207 -21.51 54.84 -4.98
N ILE A 208 -22.29 54.78 -3.90
CA ILE A 208 -22.30 53.68 -2.94
C ILE A 208 -23.75 53.23 -2.76
N ARG A 209 -24.12 52.10 -3.37
CA ARG A 209 -25.51 51.62 -3.38
C ARG A 209 -25.89 50.90 -2.09
N ASN A 210 -24.92 50.24 -1.44
CA ASN A 210 -25.12 49.41 -0.25
C ASN A 210 -23.79 49.11 0.46
N ASN A 211 -23.86 48.27 1.49
CA ASN A 211 -22.72 47.79 2.27
C ASN A 211 -21.68 47.00 1.45
N TRP A 212 -22.07 46.34 0.35
CA TRP A 212 -21.12 45.69 -0.55
C TRP A 212 -20.21 46.71 -1.23
N ASP A 213 -20.79 47.77 -1.78
CA ASP A 213 -20.01 48.83 -2.44
C ASP A 213 -19.05 49.51 -1.45
N LEU A 214 -19.53 49.88 -0.25
CA LEU A 214 -18.70 50.52 0.75
C LEU A 214 -17.52 49.64 1.16
N SER A 215 -17.79 48.37 1.46
CA SER A 215 -16.75 47.44 1.90
C SER A 215 -15.69 47.19 0.82
N ALA A 216 -16.10 47.05 -0.44
CA ALA A 216 -15.18 46.88 -1.56
C ALA A 216 -14.32 48.14 -1.81
N LEU A 217 -14.93 49.33 -1.73
CA LEU A 217 -14.20 50.60 -1.87
C LEU A 217 -13.18 50.83 -0.74
N ARG A 218 -13.54 50.47 0.49
CA ARG A 218 -12.62 50.50 1.65
C ARG A 218 -11.40 49.59 1.43
N ALA A 219 -11.64 48.33 1.05
CA ALA A 219 -10.57 47.41 0.72
C ALA A 219 -9.66 47.93 -0.42
N SER A 220 -10.27 48.47 -1.48
CA SER A 220 -9.56 49.07 -2.61
C SER A 220 -8.71 50.27 -2.19
N SER A 221 -9.19 51.09 -1.26
CA SER A 221 -8.46 52.27 -0.77
C SER A 221 -7.20 51.89 0.01
N VAL A 222 -7.26 50.80 0.79
CA VAL A 222 -6.08 50.23 1.45
C VAL A 222 -5.10 49.65 0.44
N VAL A 223 -5.58 48.91 -0.58
CA VAL A 223 -4.73 48.42 -1.68
C VAL A 223 -4.02 49.57 -2.38
N MET A 224 -4.75 50.65 -2.67
CA MET A 224 -4.19 51.84 -3.30
C MET A 224 -3.10 52.47 -2.43
N ALA A 225 -3.33 52.65 -1.13
CA ALA A 225 -2.31 53.15 -0.21
C ALA A 225 -1.06 52.24 -0.15
N LEU A 226 -1.26 50.92 -0.07
CA LEU A 226 -0.17 49.93 -0.08
C LEU A 226 0.65 49.99 -1.38
N GLN A 227 -0.01 50.14 -2.52
CA GLN A 227 0.63 50.22 -3.82
C GLN A 227 1.34 51.56 -4.03
N THR A 228 0.65 52.69 -3.89
CA THR A 228 1.13 54.00 -4.33
C THR A 228 2.07 54.64 -3.31
N THR A 229 1.73 54.55 -2.02
CA THR A 229 2.53 55.18 -0.95
C THR A 229 3.65 54.26 -0.49
N TYR A 230 3.37 52.97 -0.30
CA TYR A 230 4.32 52.03 0.33
C TYR A 230 5.03 51.08 -0.65
N GLN A 231 4.69 51.15 -1.94
CA GLN A 231 5.35 50.42 -3.03
C GLN A 231 5.29 48.89 -2.87
N VAL A 232 4.15 48.38 -2.39
CA VAL A 232 3.87 46.94 -2.43
C VAL A 232 3.55 46.55 -3.87
N ASP A 233 4.13 45.44 -4.35
CA ASP A 233 3.89 44.93 -5.71
C ASP A 233 2.39 44.64 -5.91
N PRO A 234 1.71 45.35 -6.84
CA PRO A 234 0.28 45.20 -7.06
C PRO A 234 -0.13 43.81 -7.54
N LYS A 235 0.79 43.02 -8.13
CA LYS A 235 0.49 41.64 -8.54
C LYS A 235 0.15 40.72 -7.36
N ARG A 236 0.49 41.15 -6.14
CA ARG A 236 0.24 40.41 -4.90
C ARG A 236 -1.01 40.88 -4.16
N LEU A 237 -1.62 41.99 -4.58
CA LEU A 237 -2.70 42.64 -3.86
C LEU A 237 -4.06 42.29 -4.46
N THR A 238 -4.97 41.81 -3.63
CA THR A 238 -6.38 41.59 -4.00
C THR A 238 -7.27 42.37 -3.05
N ALA A 239 -8.27 43.09 -3.55
CA ALA A 239 -9.30 43.75 -2.74
C ALA A 239 -10.65 43.02 -2.88
N GLY A 240 -11.33 42.79 -1.76
CA GLY A 240 -12.68 42.22 -1.71
C GLY A 240 -13.57 42.94 -0.70
N GLY A 241 -14.84 43.10 -1.05
CA GLY A 241 -15.89 43.51 -0.10
C GLY A 241 -16.61 42.27 0.44
N ARG A 242 -17.03 42.28 1.71
CA ARG A 242 -17.89 41.24 2.31
C ARG A 242 -19.25 41.78 2.76
N GLY A 243 -19.46 43.10 2.67
CA GLY A 243 -20.63 43.77 3.22
C GLY A 243 -20.84 43.44 4.70
N GLU A 244 -22.10 43.27 5.08
CA GLU A 244 -22.55 42.98 6.45
C GLU A 244 -22.63 41.48 6.78
N TYR A 245 -22.38 40.61 5.79
CA TYR A 245 -22.67 39.17 5.84
C TYR A 245 -21.58 38.33 6.51
N ASN A 246 -20.54 38.97 7.05
CA ASN A 246 -19.47 38.31 7.78
C ASN A 246 -19.22 38.98 9.16
N PRO A 247 -20.24 39.01 10.05
CA PRO A 247 -20.11 39.60 11.37
C PRO A 247 -19.23 38.73 12.27
N ILE A 248 -18.42 39.37 13.11
CA ILE A 248 -17.61 38.73 14.17
C ILE A 248 -18.17 39.02 15.57
N ALA A 249 -19.17 39.90 15.66
CA ALA A 249 -19.87 40.24 16.89
C ALA A 249 -21.35 40.53 16.60
N ASP A 250 -22.16 40.56 17.64
CA ASP A 250 -23.60 40.81 17.52
C ASP A 250 -23.89 42.26 17.05
N ASN A 251 -24.63 42.37 15.95
CA ASN A 251 -25.06 43.66 15.37
C ASN A 251 -26.16 44.35 16.19
N ALA A 252 -26.73 43.72 17.22
CA ALA A 252 -27.70 44.37 18.10
C ALA A 252 -27.06 45.43 19.02
N SER A 253 -25.75 45.34 19.30
CA SER A 253 -25.02 46.25 20.19
C SER A 253 -24.10 47.19 19.41
N GLU A 254 -23.94 48.44 19.85
CA GLU A 254 -23.00 49.36 19.20
C GLU A 254 -21.56 48.85 19.29
N ALA A 255 -21.18 48.24 20.41
CA ALA A 255 -19.87 47.61 20.58
C ALA A 255 -19.63 46.50 19.54
N GLY A 256 -20.65 45.70 19.22
CA GLY A 256 -20.56 44.66 18.19
C GLY A 256 -20.50 45.24 16.78
N LYS A 257 -21.29 46.28 16.49
CA LYS A 257 -21.20 47.00 15.20
C LYS A 257 -19.82 47.58 14.95
N VAL A 258 -19.21 48.23 15.95
CA VAL A 258 -17.83 48.75 15.86
C VAL A 258 -16.84 47.64 15.49
N LYS A 259 -16.97 46.44 16.07
CA LYS A 259 -16.12 45.29 15.74
C LYS A 259 -16.38 44.76 14.32
N ASN A 260 -17.63 44.80 13.86
CA ASN A 260 -18.00 44.33 12.52
C ASN A 260 -17.49 45.27 11.42
N ARG A 261 -17.47 46.58 11.69
CA ARG A 261 -16.84 47.61 10.83
C ARG A 261 -15.31 47.49 10.91
N ARG A 262 -14.75 46.62 10.07
CA ARG A 262 -13.31 46.30 10.05
C ARG A 262 -12.80 46.06 8.63
N THR A 263 -11.52 46.31 8.42
CA THR A 263 -10.81 45.83 7.23
C THR A 263 -9.78 44.80 7.67
N GLN A 264 -9.77 43.65 7.01
CA GLN A 264 -8.84 42.56 7.30
C GLN A 264 -7.77 42.53 6.20
N ILE A 265 -6.51 42.59 6.60
CA ILE A 265 -5.36 42.35 5.72
C ILE A 265 -4.90 40.92 6.00
N ILE A 266 -5.01 40.08 5.00
CA ILE A 266 -4.81 38.64 5.08
C ILE A 266 -3.56 38.30 4.27
N ILE A 267 -2.52 37.81 4.93
CA ILE A 267 -1.25 37.41 4.30
C ILE A 267 -1.27 35.89 4.16
N THR A 268 -1.29 35.40 2.92
CA THR A 268 -1.44 33.97 2.61
C THR A 268 -0.32 33.47 1.68
N PRO A 269 0.14 32.22 1.83
CA PRO A 269 0.97 31.57 0.82
C PRO A 269 0.28 31.60 -0.55
N LYS A 270 1.06 31.58 -1.64
CA LYS A 270 0.53 31.52 -3.01
C LYS A 270 -0.29 30.25 -3.20
N LEU A 271 -1.49 30.40 -3.77
CA LEU A 271 -2.38 29.27 -4.08
C LEU A 271 -1.68 28.22 -4.96
N ASP A 272 -0.87 28.66 -5.92
CA ASP A 272 -0.12 27.75 -6.81
C ASP A 272 0.86 26.85 -6.04
N GLN A 273 1.54 27.39 -5.03
CA GLN A 273 2.45 26.61 -4.18
C GLN A 273 1.67 25.58 -3.36
N PHE A 274 0.45 25.92 -2.92
CA PHE A 274 -0.42 24.97 -2.24
C PHE A 274 -0.93 23.87 -3.19
N MET A 275 -1.32 24.22 -4.42
CA MET A 275 -1.78 23.24 -5.41
C MET A 275 -0.65 22.33 -5.90
N GLU A 276 0.58 22.82 -6.00
CA GLU A 276 1.75 22.00 -6.32
C GLU A 276 2.04 20.95 -5.24
N LEU A 277 1.78 21.26 -3.96
CA LEU A 277 1.89 20.29 -2.88
C LEU A 277 0.84 19.18 -2.97
N ILE A 278 -0.39 19.52 -3.37
CA ILE A 278 -1.48 18.54 -3.54
C ILE A 278 -1.23 17.65 -4.77
N ASN A 279 -0.81 18.23 -5.89
CA ASN A 279 -0.56 17.49 -7.12
C ASN A 279 0.67 16.56 -7.04
N LYS A 280 1.51 16.69 -6.01
CA LYS A 280 2.64 15.77 -5.71
C LYS A 280 2.27 14.64 -4.77
N ALA A 281 1.02 14.54 -4.30
CA ALA A 281 0.57 13.38 -3.55
C ALA A 281 0.71 12.12 -4.43
N PRO A 282 1.22 10.99 -3.90
CA PRO A 282 1.36 9.78 -4.68
C PRO A 282 -0.02 9.37 -5.20
N GLU A 283 -0.18 9.36 -6.52
CA GLU A 283 -1.41 8.82 -7.12
C GLU A 283 -1.56 7.37 -6.66
N LYS A 284 -2.74 7.03 -6.14
CA LYS A 284 -3.10 5.63 -5.93
C LYS A 284 -3.07 4.95 -7.30
N GLN A 285 -2.01 4.20 -7.60
CA GLN A 285 -2.02 3.27 -8.71
C GLN A 285 -3.13 2.25 -8.41
N LYS A 286 -4.17 2.27 -9.27
CA LYS A 286 -5.29 1.31 -9.23
C LYS A 286 -4.82 -0.10 -9.52
#